data_AF-A0A3S5J7F6-F1
#
_entry.id   AF-A0A3S5J7F6-F1
#
_cell.length_a   1.000
_cell.length_b   1.000
_cell.length_c   1.000
_cell.angle_alpha   90.00
_cell.angle_beta   90.00
_cell.angle_gamma   90.00
#
_symmetry.space_group_name_H-M   'P 1'
#
loop_
_entity.id
_entity.type
_entity.pdbx_description
1 polymer ?
#
loop_
_entity_poly.entity_id
_entity_poly.type
_entity_poly.pdbx_seq_one_letter_code
_entity_poly.pdbx_strand_id
1 'polypeptide(L)'
;MVSLSGSVSGISPTMSGPIPPATGVGFGSGSRRLTSGRTLSHWLGTQGLAIPPPLVSVGVTLSSNSLSSQSLSGSAAMADSSPRPRRGTPTTAAGVLFGEALESTDAFRPAAIGPSVALDSLIDQHAAVRSTHLLILLLPFTVASCGTTEMNPETSTTTAMATLHEEHADWIRDRDAELRQPEGWLSLVGLVWLEPGETILGTAGPSNGNRIVLANSGAEDAGRFVLGEDGEVTFTPSEDDLCRLDDVPLAANEAVVLADDRDGGPGVLRVGGLHITHIHRQERSALRIRDRAAETLRMFAGVDRHPFDPDRRVDAIFEPAAEGTTVDVTLVTEFVEPHQVAGTLRFKIDGVEHSLLAHPGGKGLFVVFADETSGVTSYGGGRFLIVEKPDANGRTRIDFNRAFNPPCSFTTFATCPLPPPGNRLPLAMIAGEMHGTPH
;
A
#
# COMPACT_ATOMS: atom_id res chain seq x y z
N MET A 1 23.63 72.29 1.03
CA MET A 1 25.07 72.16 1.32
C MET A 1 25.47 70.80 0.73
N VAL A 2 26.09 70.73 -0.44
CA VAL A 2 27.56 70.87 -0.68
C VAL A 2 28.32 69.75 0.04
N SER A 3 29.11 68.86 -0.58
CA SER A 3 29.42 68.59 -2.01
C SER A 3 30.24 67.29 -2.18
N LEU A 4 30.32 66.75 -3.41
CA LEU A 4 31.48 66.09 -4.06
C LEU A 4 32.27 65.01 -3.27
N SER A 5 32.26 63.73 -3.65
CA SER A 5 32.97 63.09 -4.80
C SER A 5 34.51 63.20 -4.78
N GLY A 6 35.22 62.07 -4.78
CA GLY A 6 36.68 62.01 -4.96
C GLY A 6 37.23 60.58 -4.99
N SER A 7 37.60 60.10 -6.17
CA SER A 7 38.34 58.84 -6.38
C SER A 7 39.85 59.10 -6.48
N VAL A 8 40.68 58.05 -6.36
CA VAL A 8 41.81 57.72 -7.28
C VAL A 8 42.62 56.50 -6.78
N SER A 9 43.17 55.76 -7.73
CA SER A 9 43.87 54.47 -7.63
C SER A 9 45.31 54.52 -7.08
N GLY A 10 45.86 53.35 -6.72
CA GLY A 10 47.30 53.13 -6.53
C GLY A 10 47.67 51.65 -6.75
N ILE A 11 48.71 51.38 -7.54
CA ILE A 11 49.12 50.03 -7.99
C ILE A 11 50.46 49.60 -7.34
N SER A 12 50.58 48.29 -7.06
CA SER A 12 51.78 47.43 -6.84
C SER A 12 53.15 47.95 -7.35
N PRO A 13 54.32 47.59 -6.76
CA PRO A 13 54.82 46.18 -6.90
C PRO A 13 55.91 45.61 -5.92
N THR A 14 56.14 44.27 -6.00
CA THR A 14 57.42 43.51 -5.75
C THR A 14 58.04 43.49 -4.32
N MET A 15 58.84 42.51 -3.84
CA MET A 15 59.45 41.27 -4.37
C MET A 15 59.96 40.34 -3.22
N SER A 16 60.29 39.08 -3.57
CA SER A 16 61.26 38.14 -2.92
C SER A 16 60.96 37.42 -1.58
N GLY A 17 61.19 36.09 -1.59
CA GLY A 17 61.34 35.21 -0.40
C GLY A 17 62.80 35.15 0.14
N PRO A 18 63.19 34.15 0.96
CA PRO A 18 63.31 32.75 0.50
C PRO A 18 62.95 31.64 1.54
N ILE A 19 63.24 30.37 1.18
CA ILE A 19 63.03 29.09 1.91
C ILE A 19 64.38 28.30 1.99
N PRO A 20 64.43 26.96 2.28
CA PRO A 20 64.47 26.19 3.54
C PRO A 20 65.94 25.86 4.00
N PRO A 21 66.29 24.77 4.76
CA PRO A 21 66.13 23.30 4.48
C PRO A 21 65.50 22.49 5.66
N ALA A 22 65.04 21.23 5.63
CA ALA A 22 65.05 20.05 4.71
C ALA A 22 66.01 18.88 5.08
N THR A 23 65.44 17.70 5.45
CA THR A 23 65.91 16.28 5.34
C THR A 23 64.79 15.37 5.91
N GLY A 24 64.46 14.13 5.48
CA GLY A 24 65.04 13.14 4.54
C GLY A 24 65.20 11.76 5.24
N VAL A 25 65.10 10.55 4.64
CA VAL A 25 64.82 10.01 3.28
C VAL A 25 64.37 8.52 3.43
N GLY A 26 63.56 7.91 2.53
CA GLY A 26 63.34 6.45 2.52
C GLY A 26 62.55 5.85 1.34
N PHE A 27 63.22 5.18 0.39
CA PHE A 27 62.65 4.49 -0.80
C PHE A 27 62.84 2.96 -0.71
N GLY A 28 62.03 2.19 -1.45
CA GLY A 28 62.29 0.76 -1.72
C GLY A 28 61.45 0.19 -2.88
N SER A 29 62.11 -0.42 -3.87
CA SER A 29 61.47 -1.01 -5.07
C SER A 29 61.89 -2.48 -5.27
N GLY A 30 61.03 -3.29 -5.90
CA GLY A 30 61.31 -4.70 -6.21
C GLY A 30 60.37 -5.26 -7.29
N SER A 31 60.85 -6.21 -8.10
CA SER A 31 60.17 -6.68 -9.32
C SER A 31 60.36 -8.19 -9.56
N ARG A 32 59.45 -8.79 -10.36
CA ARG A 32 59.34 -10.21 -10.81
C ARG A 32 58.74 -11.15 -9.74
N ARG A 33 58.07 -12.26 -10.08
CA ARG A 33 58.04 -13.04 -11.34
C ARG A 33 56.71 -13.83 -11.48
N LEU A 34 56.34 -14.22 -12.71
CA LEU A 34 55.23 -15.17 -13.00
C LEU A 34 55.52 -16.59 -12.53
N THR A 35 54.50 -17.31 -12.02
CA THR A 35 54.32 -18.76 -12.20
C THR A 35 52.84 -19.14 -12.15
N SER A 36 52.43 -20.04 -13.04
CA SER A 36 51.10 -20.65 -13.14
C SER A 36 50.84 -21.72 -12.07
N GLY A 37 49.58 -21.91 -11.67
CA GLY A 37 49.18 -23.01 -10.78
C GLY A 37 47.68 -23.33 -10.83
N ARG A 38 47.25 -24.13 -11.82
CA ARG A 38 45.96 -24.84 -11.77
C ARG A 38 46.10 -26.03 -10.81
N THR A 39 45.23 -26.14 -9.81
CA THR A 39 44.86 -27.45 -9.23
C THR A 39 43.47 -27.37 -8.61
N LEU A 40 42.56 -28.21 -9.10
CA LEU A 40 41.37 -28.63 -8.36
C LEU A 40 41.78 -29.55 -7.21
N SER A 41 41.13 -29.41 -6.05
CA SER A 41 40.99 -30.47 -5.05
C SER A 41 39.71 -30.25 -4.26
N HIS A 42 38.75 -31.17 -4.37
CA HIS A 42 37.66 -31.28 -3.39
C HIS A 42 38.23 -31.77 -2.04
N TRP A 43 37.75 -31.20 -0.94
CA TRP A 43 37.49 -32.00 0.26
C TRP A 43 36.37 -31.39 1.13
N LEU A 44 35.62 -32.25 1.81
CA LEU A 44 34.48 -31.84 2.65
C LEU A 44 34.96 -31.23 3.96
N GLY A 45 34.21 -30.25 4.47
CA GLY A 45 34.40 -29.67 5.79
C GLY A 45 33.13 -28.99 6.27
N THR A 46 32.20 -29.76 6.86
CA THR A 46 31.12 -29.23 7.69
C THR A 46 31.70 -28.47 8.88
N GLN A 47 31.09 -27.33 9.26
CA GLN A 47 30.93 -26.76 10.62
C GLN A 47 30.49 -25.28 10.53
N GLY A 48 29.62 -24.83 11.44
CA GLY A 48 29.46 -23.39 11.77
C GLY A 48 28.37 -22.57 11.06
N LEU A 49 27.10 -22.82 11.38
CA LEU A 49 26.04 -21.81 11.22
C LEU A 49 26.29 -20.65 12.20
N ALA A 50 26.58 -19.46 11.69
CA ALA A 50 26.65 -18.23 12.49
C ALA A 50 25.27 -17.57 12.56
N ILE A 51 24.58 -17.75 13.68
CA ILE A 51 23.33 -17.07 14.01
C ILE A 51 23.67 -15.67 14.55
N PRO A 52 23.12 -14.56 14.00
CA PRO A 52 23.25 -13.25 14.63
C PRO A 52 22.40 -13.20 15.91
N PRO A 53 22.88 -12.57 17.01
CA PRO A 53 22.14 -12.53 18.27
C PRO A 53 20.90 -11.63 18.19
N PRO A 54 19.84 -11.92 18.97
CA PRO A 54 18.66 -11.07 19.04
C PRO A 54 18.97 -9.73 19.72
N LEU A 55 18.29 -8.67 19.27
CA LEU A 55 18.36 -7.34 19.87
C LEU A 55 17.75 -7.33 21.28
N VAL A 56 18.40 -6.62 22.19
CA VAL A 56 18.00 -6.52 23.60
C VAL A 56 16.83 -5.56 23.74
N SER A 57 15.67 -6.08 24.16
CA SER A 57 14.57 -5.27 24.67
C SER A 57 14.81 -4.86 26.13
N VAL A 58 14.76 -3.56 26.40
CA VAL A 58 14.94 -3.01 27.75
C VAL A 58 13.64 -3.18 28.53
N GLY A 59 13.53 -4.27 29.28
CA GLY A 59 12.39 -4.53 30.17
C GLY A 59 12.46 -3.74 31.47
N VAL A 60 11.46 -2.90 31.73
CA VAL A 60 11.29 -2.23 33.04
C VAL A 60 10.74 -3.25 34.06
N THR A 61 11.50 -3.49 35.13
CA THR A 61 11.11 -4.40 36.22
C THR A 61 10.06 -3.77 37.14
N LEU A 62 8.88 -4.38 37.23
CA LEU A 62 7.97 -4.21 38.37
C LEU A 62 8.15 -5.38 39.34
N SER A 63 8.51 -5.06 40.59
CA SER A 63 8.80 -6.06 41.63
C SER A 63 7.52 -6.62 42.25
N SER A 64 7.41 -7.94 42.28
CA SER A 64 6.32 -8.64 42.97
C SER A 64 6.66 -8.85 44.46
N ASN A 65 5.79 -8.39 45.36
CA ASN A 65 5.86 -8.72 46.78
C ASN A 65 4.89 -9.86 47.12
N SER A 66 5.43 -10.98 47.57
CA SER A 66 4.66 -12.07 48.16
C SER A 66 4.28 -11.75 49.61
N LEU A 67 3.05 -12.06 50.02
CA LEU A 67 2.74 -12.33 51.42
C LEU A 67 1.86 -13.58 51.54
N SER A 68 2.11 -14.34 52.60
CA SER A 68 1.78 -15.76 52.68
C SER A 68 0.41 -16.07 53.30
N SER A 69 -0.04 -17.28 53.00
CA SER A 69 -1.15 -18.02 53.62
C SER A 69 -1.35 -17.82 55.13
N GLN A 70 -2.62 -17.71 55.56
CA GLN A 70 -3.12 -18.42 56.73
C GLN A 70 -4.53 -18.97 56.44
N SER A 71 -4.74 -20.24 56.82
CA SER A 71 -6.05 -20.90 56.82
C SER A 71 -6.62 -20.92 58.23
N LEU A 72 -7.92 -20.66 58.39
CA LEU A 72 -8.65 -21.07 59.60
C LEU A 72 -10.08 -21.47 59.25
N SER A 73 -10.48 -22.63 59.77
CA SER A 73 -11.81 -23.24 59.62
C SER A 73 -12.85 -22.61 60.56
N GLY A 74 -14.08 -22.46 60.09
CA GLY A 74 -15.25 -22.08 60.91
C GLY A 74 -16.54 -22.58 60.27
N SER A 75 -17.48 -23.08 61.09
CA SER A 75 -18.65 -23.85 60.63
C SER A 75 -19.99 -23.19 60.96
N ALA A 76 -21.03 -23.66 60.26
CA ALA A 76 -22.45 -23.69 60.66
C ALA A 76 -23.38 -22.46 60.46
N ALA A 77 -24.39 -22.73 59.61
CA ALA A 77 -25.83 -22.66 59.92
C ALA A 77 -26.69 -21.38 59.72
N MET A 78 -27.58 -21.51 58.72
CA MET A 78 -29.05 -21.32 58.75
C MET A 78 -29.72 -19.92 58.70
N ALA A 79 -30.97 -20.00 58.19
CA ALA A 79 -32.03 -19.00 58.04
C ALA A 79 -31.76 -17.87 57.00
N ASP A 80 -32.51 -17.62 55.93
CA ASP A 80 -33.92 -17.82 55.48
C ASP A 80 -34.55 -16.43 55.15
N SER A 81 -35.58 -16.43 54.30
CA SER A 81 -36.46 -15.35 53.84
C SER A 81 -36.06 -14.58 52.56
N SER A 82 -36.82 -14.86 51.50
CA SER A 82 -37.05 -13.98 50.34
C SER A 82 -38.27 -13.08 50.61
N PRO A 83 -38.48 -11.97 49.88
CA PRO A 83 -39.30 -12.07 48.65
C PRO A 83 -38.95 -11.11 47.50
N ARG A 84 -39.32 -11.49 46.27
CA ARG A 84 -39.45 -10.59 45.09
C ARG A 84 -40.81 -9.89 45.07
N PRO A 85 -40.91 -8.70 44.44
CA PRO A 85 -41.77 -8.53 43.25
C PRO A 85 -41.09 -7.68 42.15
N ARG A 86 -40.97 -8.14 40.89
CA ARG A 86 -41.91 -8.10 39.73
C ARG A 86 -41.77 -6.89 38.78
N ARG A 87 -41.37 -7.22 37.54
CA ARG A 87 -41.80 -6.70 36.22
C ARG A 87 -41.71 -5.20 35.88
N GLY A 88 -40.99 -4.92 34.78
CA GLY A 88 -41.26 -3.82 33.85
C GLY A 88 -40.61 -4.07 32.49
N THR A 89 -41.39 -4.12 31.41
CA THR A 89 -40.96 -3.98 30.00
C THR A 89 -41.84 -2.89 29.37
N PRO A 90 -41.27 -2.03 28.51
CA PRO A 90 -41.52 -2.08 27.06
C PRO A 90 -40.21 -1.95 26.23
N THR A 91 -40.00 -2.63 25.10
CA THR A 91 -40.55 -2.46 23.73
C THR A 91 -39.74 -1.50 22.84
N THR A 92 -38.89 -2.10 21.98
CA THR A 92 -38.65 -1.82 20.54
C THR A 92 -38.38 -0.38 20.03
N ALA A 93 -37.21 -0.14 19.42
CA ALA A 93 -37.05 0.20 17.98
C ALA A 93 -35.57 0.38 17.56
N ALA A 94 -35.31 0.23 16.25
CA ALA A 94 -34.14 0.58 15.41
C ALA A 94 -32.93 1.31 16.07
N GLY A 95 -31.67 0.99 15.77
CA GLY A 95 -31.11 0.42 14.53
C GLY A 95 -30.44 1.53 13.71
N VAL A 96 -29.11 1.43 13.51
CA VAL A 96 -28.28 2.11 12.49
C VAL A 96 -26.82 1.64 12.67
N LEU A 97 -26.33 0.96 11.64
CA LEU A 97 -24.97 0.97 11.06
C LEU A 97 -23.74 0.74 11.98
N PHE A 98 -23.29 -0.52 12.03
CA PHE A 98 -21.87 -0.85 12.09
C PHE A 98 -21.42 -1.26 10.69
N GLY A 99 -20.44 -0.56 10.12
CA GLY A 99 -20.01 -0.85 8.77
C GLY A 99 -18.79 -0.04 8.35
N GLU A 100 -17.61 -0.46 8.82
CA GLU A 100 -16.36 -0.20 8.11
C GLU A 100 -15.36 -1.31 8.41
N ALA A 101 -15.04 -2.06 7.36
CA ALA A 101 -14.02 -3.09 7.37
C ALA A 101 -13.32 -3.03 6.02
N LEU A 102 -11.99 -3.15 6.04
CA LEU A 102 -11.11 -3.06 4.88
C LEU A 102 -11.28 -1.74 4.13
N GLU A 103 -10.80 -0.67 4.78
CA GLU A 103 -10.51 0.57 4.07
C GLU A 103 -9.65 0.32 2.83
N SER A 104 -10.12 0.90 1.72
CA SER A 104 -9.30 1.47 0.66
C SER A 104 -8.04 0.69 0.25
N THR A 105 -8.20 -0.17 -0.75
CA THR A 105 -7.29 -0.05 -1.89
C THR A 105 -7.41 1.38 -2.41
N ASP A 106 -6.43 2.24 -2.10
CA ASP A 106 -6.31 3.66 -2.51
C ASP A 106 -6.20 3.80 -4.05
N ALA A 107 -7.29 3.47 -4.74
CA ALA A 107 -7.45 3.62 -6.18
C ALA A 107 -7.83 5.07 -6.50
N PHE A 108 -6.84 5.95 -6.41
CA PHE A 108 -6.97 7.37 -6.69
C PHE A 108 -7.52 7.61 -8.11
N ARG A 109 -8.59 8.40 -8.23
CA ARG A 109 -9.27 8.66 -9.50
C ARG A 109 -8.49 9.72 -10.30
N PRO A 110 -8.05 9.46 -11.55
CA PRO A 110 -7.50 10.51 -12.39
C PRO A 110 -8.60 11.51 -12.78
N ALA A 111 -8.31 12.81 -12.66
CA ALA A 111 -9.23 13.87 -13.02
C ALA A 111 -9.48 13.93 -14.53
N ALA A 112 -10.75 13.98 -14.94
CA ALA A 112 -11.12 14.14 -16.34
C ALA A 112 -11.00 15.62 -16.77
N ILE A 113 -10.22 15.87 -17.82
CA ILE A 113 -10.10 17.18 -18.46
C ILE A 113 -11.32 17.40 -19.37
N GLY A 114 -12.11 18.44 -19.10
CA GLY A 114 -13.12 18.96 -20.05
C GLY A 114 -12.55 20.08 -20.95
N PRO A 115 -13.37 20.78 -21.75
CA PRO A 115 -14.82 20.63 -21.92
C PRO A 115 -15.26 20.41 -23.39
N SER A 116 -16.54 20.12 -23.60
CA SER A 116 -17.22 20.47 -24.85
C SER A 116 -18.56 21.14 -24.56
N VAL A 117 -18.93 22.07 -25.43
CA VAL A 117 -19.95 23.10 -25.19
C VAL A 117 -21.36 22.55 -25.38
N ALA A 118 -22.30 23.06 -24.57
CA ALA A 118 -23.71 22.73 -24.64
C ALA A 118 -24.36 23.16 -25.97
N LEU A 119 -25.33 22.37 -26.43
CA LEU A 119 -26.46 22.90 -27.17
C LEU A 119 -27.73 22.18 -26.69
N ASP A 120 -28.75 22.98 -26.39
CA ASP A 120 -29.96 22.59 -25.67
C ASP A 120 -31.15 22.46 -26.63
N SER A 121 -32.27 21.89 -26.12
CA SER A 121 -33.59 21.74 -26.77
C SER A 121 -33.66 20.74 -27.96
N LEU A 122 -34.42 19.64 -27.86
CA LEU A 122 -35.89 19.51 -27.84
C LEU A 122 -36.57 19.94 -29.16
N ILE A 123 -37.17 18.97 -29.86
CA ILE A 123 -38.59 19.00 -30.30
C ILE A 123 -39.05 17.59 -30.78
N ASP A 124 -40.15 17.16 -30.18
CA ASP A 124 -41.17 16.16 -30.51
C ASP A 124 -40.90 14.77 -31.14
N GLN A 125 -41.64 13.82 -30.56
CA GLN A 125 -41.86 12.45 -30.99
C GLN A 125 -43.18 12.33 -31.79
N HIS A 126 -43.39 11.16 -32.39
CA HIS A 126 -44.69 10.60 -32.85
C HIS A 126 -45.41 11.31 -34.02
N ALA A 127 -45.52 10.60 -35.15
CA ALA A 127 -46.73 9.83 -35.47
C ALA A 127 -46.49 8.90 -36.68
N ALA A 128 -47.26 7.81 -36.77
CA ALA A 128 -47.14 6.78 -37.81
C ALA A 128 -48.41 6.69 -38.68
N VAL A 129 -48.43 5.76 -39.66
CA VAL A 129 -49.63 5.29 -40.41
C VAL A 129 -50.14 6.30 -41.45
N ARG A 130 -50.41 6.00 -42.74
CA ARG A 130 -50.39 4.81 -43.63
C ARG A 130 -50.32 5.32 -45.08
N SER A 131 -49.79 4.55 -46.04
CA SER A 131 -50.44 4.36 -47.36
C SER A 131 -49.83 3.23 -48.17
N THR A 132 -50.72 2.52 -48.88
CA THR A 132 -50.48 1.28 -49.60
C THR A 132 -49.93 1.53 -50.99
N HIS A 133 -48.94 0.76 -51.46
CA HIS A 133 -48.89 0.34 -52.87
C HIS A 133 -48.24 -1.03 -53.03
N LEU A 134 -48.86 -1.84 -53.88
CA LEU A 134 -48.47 -3.20 -54.27
C LEU A 134 -47.57 -3.13 -55.50
N LEU A 135 -46.39 -3.75 -55.47
CA LEU A 135 -45.64 -4.07 -56.69
C LEU A 135 -45.07 -5.49 -56.61
N ILE A 136 -45.05 -6.16 -57.76
CA ILE A 136 -44.88 -7.61 -57.92
C ILE A 136 -43.57 -7.90 -58.69
N LEU A 137 -42.97 -9.06 -58.42
CA LEU A 137 -41.89 -9.72 -59.18
C LEU A 137 -40.49 -9.06 -59.19
N LEU A 138 -39.51 -9.71 -58.54
CA LEU A 138 -38.54 -10.60 -59.21
C LEU A 138 -37.59 -11.23 -58.18
N LEU A 139 -37.48 -12.56 -58.19
CA LEU A 139 -36.51 -13.33 -57.39
C LEU A 139 -35.20 -13.51 -58.18
N PRO A 140 -34.06 -12.95 -57.73
CA PRO A 140 -32.77 -13.49 -58.10
C PRO A 140 -32.46 -14.70 -57.22
N PHE A 141 -32.31 -15.87 -57.83
CA PHE A 141 -31.66 -17.03 -57.21
C PHE A 141 -30.18 -16.68 -56.96
N THR A 142 -29.86 -16.10 -55.81
CA THR A 142 -28.49 -16.11 -55.30
C THR A 142 -28.28 -17.42 -54.56
N VAL A 143 -27.42 -18.28 -55.13
CA VAL A 143 -26.96 -19.48 -54.44
C VAL A 143 -26.09 -19.00 -53.28
N ALA A 144 -26.70 -18.89 -52.10
CA ALA A 144 -25.96 -18.71 -50.86
C ALA A 144 -25.08 -19.94 -50.68
N SER A 145 -23.82 -19.82 -51.07
CA SER A 145 -22.80 -20.75 -50.65
C SER A 145 -22.72 -20.63 -49.12
N CYS A 146 -23.32 -21.58 -48.41
CA CYS A 146 -22.98 -21.85 -47.02
C CYS A 146 -21.55 -22.41 -46.99
N GLY A 147 -20.58 -21.54 -47.26
CA GLY A 147 -19.25 -21.68 -46.70
C GLY A 147 -19.41 -21.49 -45.21
N THR A 148 -19.66 -22.60 -44.50
CA THR A 148 -19.32 -22.69 -43.09
C THR A 148 -17.82 -22.44 -43.01
N THR A 149 -17.45 -21.20 -42.66
CA THR A 149 -16.08 -20.86 -42.32
C THR A 149 -15.77 -21.59 -41.01
N GLU A 150 -15.38 -22.86 -41.13
CA GLU A 150 -14.77 -23.63 -40.04
C GLU A 150 -13.48 -22.90 -39.68
N MET A 151 -13.61 -22.01 -38.69
CA MET A 151 -12.51 -21.22 -38.18
C MET A 151 -11.51 -22.20 -37.57
N ASN A 152 -10.37 -22.38 -38.23
CA ASN A 152 -9.41 -23.43 -37.91
C ASN A 152 -9.12 -23.40 -36.38
N PRO A 153 -9.30 -24.51 -35.65
CA PRO A 153 -9.11 -24.52 -34.20
C PRO A 153 -7.70 -24.06 -33.78
N GLU A 154 -6.67 -24.36 -34.58
CA GLU A 154 -5.30 -23.86 -34.34
C GLU A 154 -5.24 -22.33 -34.38
N THR A 155 -5.83 -21.71 -35.40
CA THR A 155 -5.89 -20.24 -35.53
C THR A 155 -6.69 -19.60 -34.41
N SER A 156 -7.76 -20.26 -33.96
CA SER A 156 -8.59 -19.80 -32.85
C SER A 156 -7.83 -19.81 -31.52
N THR A 157 -7.11 -20.90 -31.21
CA THR A 157 -6.28 -21.02 -30.01
C THR A 157 -5.09 -20.07 -30.04
N THR A 158 -4.41 -19.91 -31.18
CA THR A 158 -3.32 -18.92 -31.32
C THR A 158 -3.81 -17.50 -31.08
N THR A 159 -4.98 -17.13 -31.61
CA THR A 159 -5.57 -15.81 -31.40
C THR A 159 -5.93 -15.58 -29.94
N ALA A 160 -6.60 -16.54 -29.29
CA ALA A 160 -6.94 -16.46 -27.87
C ALA A 160 -5.71 -16.32 -26.97
N MET A 161 -4.65 -17.10 -27.24
CA MET A 161 -3.39 -16.99 -26.50
C MET A 161 -2.69 -15.65 -26.70
N ALA A 162 -2.73 -15.06 -27.90
CA ALA A 162 -2.20 -13.73 -28.16
C ALA A 162 -2.98 -12.65 -27.37
N THR A 163 -4.31 -12.75 -27.32
CA THR A 163 -5.15 -11.84 -26.52
C THR A 163 -4.78 -11.90 -25.04
N LEU A 164 -4.60 -13.09 -24.45
CA LEU A 164 -4.22 -13.22 -23.04
C LEU A 164 -2.85 -12.61 -22.72
N HIS A 165 -1.89 -12.70 -23.64
CA HIS A 165 -0.58 -12.05 -23.47
C HIS A 165 -0.70 -10.52 -23.51
N GLU A 166 -1.50 -9.95 -24.42
CA GLU A 166 -1.69 -8.50 -24.46
C GLU A 166 -2.46 -8.00 -23.23
N GLU A 167 -3.52 -8.70 -22.79
CA GLU A 167 -4.24 -8.40 -21.54
C GLU A 167 -3.31 -8.41 -20.31
N HIS A 168 -2.34 -9.32 -20.26
CA HIS A 168 -1.35 -9.36 -19.19
C HIS A 168 -0.29 -8.24 -19.33
N ALA A 169 0.13 -7.91 -20.55
CA ALA A 169 1.03 -6.79 -20.81
C ALA A 169 0.38 -5.43 -20.47
N ASP A 170 -0.91 -5.25 -20.78
CA ASP A 170 -1.72 -4.12 -20.33
C ASP A 170 -1.77 -4.04 -18.81
N TRP A 171 -2.09 -5.13 -18.13
CA TRP A 171 -2.09 -5.17 -16.66
C TRP A 171 -0.73 -4.81 -16.06
N ILE A 172 0.38 -5.29 -16.66
CA ILE A 172 1.73 -4.88 -16.25
C ILE A 172 1.89 -3.36 -16.43
N ARG A 173 1.57 -2.80 -17.61
CA ARG A 173 1.69 -1.35 -17.89
C ARG A 173 0.91 -0.52 -16.86
N ASP A 174 -0.34 -0.89 -16.59
CA ASP A 174 -1.20 -0.19 -15.64
C ASP A 174 -0.67 -0.28 -14.21
N ARG A 175 -0.24 -1.47 -13.77
CA ARG A 175 0.33 -1.71 -12.44
C ARG A 175 1.63 -0.91 -12.23
N ASP A 176 2.49 -0.89 -13.24
CA ASP A 176 3.74 -0.12 -13.23
C ASP A 176 3.50 1.40 -13.30
N ALA A 177 2.38 1.85 -13.87
CA ALA A 177 1.97 3.26 -13.87
C ALA A 177 1.27 3.69 -12.56
N GLU A 178 0.56 2.78 -11.91
CA GLU A 178 -0.02 2.95 -10.57
C GLU A 178 1.08 3.13 -9.51
N LEU A 179 2.10 2.28 -9.53
CA LEU A 179 3.24 2.37 -8.61
C LEU A 179 4.00 3.70 -8.78
N ARG A 180 4.11 4.21 -10.01
CA ARG A 180 4.77 5.49 -10.33
C ARG A 180 3.95 6.75 -9.98
N GLN A 181 2.75 6.63 -9.42
CA GLN A 181 1.99 7.80 -9.00
C GLN A 181 2.74 8.59 -7.90
N PRO A 182 2.80 9.93 -7.96
CA PRO A 182 3.50 10.74 -6.95
C PRO A 182 2.97 10.57 -5.52
N GLU A 183 1.74 10.08 -5.36
CA GLU A 183 1.07 9.78 -4.08
C GLU A 183 1.00 8.28 -3.78
N GLY A 184 1.59 7.45 -4.65
CA GLY A 184 1.57 5.99 -4.54
C GLY A 184 2.44 5.48 -3.39
N TRP A 185 2.40 4.17 -3.15
CA TRP A 185 3.11 3.52 -2.04
C TRP A 185 4.64 3.72 -2.07
N LEU A 186 5.23 3.95 -3.25
CA LEU A 186 6.66 4.26 -3.41
C LEU A 186 7.05 5.67 -2.92
N SER A 187 6.09 6.58 -2.74
CA SER A 187 6.33 7.90 -2.14
C SER A 187 6.24 7.89 -0.61
N LEU A 188 5.76 6.80 0.00
CA LEU A 188 5.50 6.77 1.44
C LEU A 188 6.79 6.63 2.25
N VAL A 189 7.18 7.72 2.93
CA VAL A 189 8.43 7.88 3.70
C VAL A 189 8.23 7.99 5.21
N GLY A 190 6.99 7.98 5.70
CA GLY A 190 6.73 8.03 7.14
C GLY A 190 5.34 7.55 7.56
N LEU A 191 5.31 6.88 8.71
CA LEU A 191 4.13 6.66 9.55
C LEU A 191 4.52 7.09 10.96
N VAL A 192 4.07 8.26 11.39
CA VAL A 192 4.42 8.86 12.68
C VAL A 192 3.20 8.83 13.57
N TRP A 193 3.22 8.00 14.62
CA TRP A 193 2.19 8.03 15.67
C TRP A 193 2.30 9.34 16.45
N LEU A 194 1.17 9.99 16.68
CA LEU A 194 1.10 11.19 17.51
C LEU A 194 0.84 10.79 18.96
N GLU A 195 1.52 11.46 19.87
CA GLU A 195 1.24 11.42 21.30
C GLU A 195 0.65 12.80 21.71
N PRO A 196 -0.17 12.89 22.78
CA PRO A 196 -0.82 14.14 23.16
C PRO A 196 0.16 15.31 23.36
N GLY A 197 -0.18 16.48 22.81
CA GLY A 197 0.69 17.65 22.78
C GLY A 197 1.35 17.91 21.42
N GLU A 198 2.49 18.61 21.44
CA GLU A 198 3.13 19.16 20.23
C GLU A 198 4.14 18.20 19.58
N THR A 199 4.10 18.11 18.25
CA THR A 199 5.11 17.46 17.40
C THR A 199 5.55 18.42 16.28
N ILE A 200 6.84 18.75 16.22
CA ILE A 200 7.38 19.72 15.26
C ILE A 200 7.84 19.03 13.98
N LEU A 201 7.59 19.62 12.80
CA LEU A 201 8.10 19.19 11.51
C LEU A 201 9.16 20.17 10.98
N GLY A 202 10.26 19.66 10.44
CA GLY A 202 11.25 20.49 9.75
C GLY A 202 12.41 19.70 9.14
N THR A 203 13.35 20.39 8.49
CA THR A 203 14.50 19.77 7.82
C THR A 203 15.65 19.41 8.77
N ALA A 204 15.68 19.98 9.97
CA ALA A 204 16.76 19.83 10.94
C ALA A 204 16.25 19.77 12.39
N GLY A 205 17.16 19.39 13.31
CA GLY A 205 16.92 19.30 14.75
C GLY A 205 17.11 17.88 15.31
N PRO A 206 16.99 17.70 16.64
CA PRO A 206 17.10 16.39 17.25
C PRO A 206 15.88 15.53 16.89
N SER A 207 16.11 14.38 16.25
CA SER A 207 15.07 13.36 16.09
C SER A 207 14.77 12.74 17.47
N ASN A 208 13.61 13.08 18.00
CA ASN A 208 13.07 12.59 19.27
C ASN A 208 11.56 12.38 19.10
N GLY A 209 10.85 11.91 20.15
CA GLY A 209 9.43 11.57 20.06
C GLY A 209 8.50 12.70 19.59
N ASN A 210 8.94 13.96 19.68
CA ASN A 210 8.16 15.15 19.36
C ASN A 210 8.75 15.95 18.18
N ARG A 211 9.63 15.34 17.36
CA ARG A 211 10.16 16.01 16.14
C ARG A 211 10.31 15.06 14.95
N ILE A 212 9.64 15.43 13.86
CA ILE A 212 9.73 14.81 12.54
C ILE A 212 10.79 15.57 11.74
N VAL A 213 11.87 14.88 11.38
CA VAL A 213 12.97 15.47 10.60
C VAL A 213 12.96 14.89 9.18
N LEU A 214 12.55 15.71 8.19
CA LEU A 214 12.41 15.30 6.80
C LEU A 214 12.93 16.40 5.86
N ALA A 215 13.88 16.06 5.00
CA ALA A 215 14.63 17.01 4.16
C ALA A 215 13.74 17.85 3.21
N ASN A 216 12.60 17.31 2.76
CA ASN A 216 11.71 17.99 1.82
C ASN A 216 10.55 18.75 2.49
N SER A 217 10.58 18.94 3.82
CA SER A 217 9.62 19.80 4.54
C SER A 217 9.79 21.31 4.25
N GLY A 218 10.88 21.71 3.59
CA GLY A 218 11.07 23.07 3.06
C GLY A 218 11.78 24.06 3.99
N ALA A 219 11.60 23.96 5.32
CA ALA A 219 12.19 24.86 6.31
C ALA A 219 12.73 24.10 7.55
N GLU A 220 13.69 24.68 8.28
CA GLU A 220 14.24 24.07 9.52
C GLU A 220 13.16 23.86 10.59
N ASP A 221 12.16 24.74 10.61
CA ASP A 221 10.87 24.61 11.29
C ASP A 221 9.79 24.96 10.26
N ALA A 222 9.07 23.96 9.77
CA ALA A 222 8.03 24.12 8.76
C ALA A 222 6.63 24.29 9.37
N GLY A 223 6.45 23.82 10.61
CA GLY A 223 5.19 23.90 11.34
C GLY A 223 5.09 22.85 12.43
N ARG A 224 3.99 22.92 13.18
CA ARG A 224 3.77 22.14 14.41
C ARG A 224 2.42 21.47 14.35
N PHE A 225 2.40 20.16 14.58
CA PHE A 225 1.19 19.39 14.84
C PHE A 225 0.89 19.42 16.33
N VAL A 226 -0.38 19.52 16.72
CA VAL A 226 -0.82 19.36 18.11
C VAL A 226 -1.97 18.35 18.13
N LEU A 227 -1.79 17.27 18.89
CA LEU A 227 -2.88 16.36 19.26
C LEU A 227 -3.51 16.84 20.57
N GLY A 228 -4.77 17.27 20.51
CA GLY A 228 -5.55 17.72 21.66
C GLY A 228 -6.01 16.57 22.58
N GLU A 229 -6.45 16.92 23.80
CA GLU A 229 -7.03 15.94 24.74
C GLU A 229 -8.39 15.39 24.27
N ASP A 230 -9.03 16.07 23.32
CA ASP A 230 -10.25 15.67 22.60
C ASP A 230 -9.99 14.74 21.41
N GLY A 231 -8.72 14.51 21.06
CA GLY A 231 -8.31 13.73 19.89
C GLY A 231 -8.30 14.52 18.58
N GLU A 232 -8.53 15.83 18.61
CA GLU A 232 -8.37 16.68 17.42
C GLU A 232 -6.88 16.88 17.10
N VAL A 233 -6.50 16.77 15.82
CA VAL A 233 -5.16 17.12 15.35
C VAL A 233 -5.23 18.46 14.63
N THR A 234 -4.48 19.44 15.11
CA THR A 234 -4.27 20.70 14.41
C THR A 234 -2.86 20.80 13.85
N PHE A 235 -2.68 21.60 12.79
CA PHE A 235 -1.38 21.98 12.26
C PHE A 235 -1.27 23.51 12.20
N THR A 236 -0.14 24.05 12.66
CA THR A 236 0.19 25.47 12.58
C THR A 236 1.44 25.65 11.71
N PRO A 237 1.36 26.30 10.52
CA PRO A 237 2.53 26.62 9.72
C PRO A 237 3.46 27.61 10.43
N SER A 238 4.76 27.48 10.21
CA SER A 238 5.75 28.44 10.74
C SER A 238 6.06 29.59 9.76
N GLU A 239 5.82 29.40 8.46
CA GLU A 239 6.05 30.38 7.39
C GLU A 239 4.83 30.52 6.46
N ASP A 240 4.64 31.70 5.86
CA ASP A 240 3.62 31.96 4.84
C ASP A 240 3.99 31.27 3.52
N ASP A 241 2.99 30.96 2.69
CA ASP A 241 3.12 30.30 1.36
C ASP A 241 3.79 28.91 1.32
N LEU A 242 4.36 28.42 2.44
CA LEU A 242 5.01 27.10 2.57
C LEU A 242 4.00 25.94 2.59
N CYS A 243 2.80 26.17 3.14
CA CYS A 243 1.84 25.13 3.49
C CYS A 243 0.49 25.31 2.79
N ARG A 244 -0.16 24.18 2.46
CA ARG A 244 -1.51 24.15 1.88
C ARG A 244 -2.34 23.01 2.48
N LEU A 245 -3.61 23.23 2.78
CA LEU A 245 -4.56 22.16 3.09
C LEU A 245 -5.56 22.07 1.93
N ASP A 246 -5.65 20.91 1.29
CA ASP A 246 -6.54 20.67 0.13
C ASP A 246 -6.40 21.75 -0.97
N ASP A 247 -5.13 22.04 -1.31
CA ASP A 247 -4.67 23.09 -2.24
C ASP A 247 -4.89 24.56 -1.79
N VAL A 248 -5.64 24.80 -0.71
CA VAL A 248 -5.84 26.14 -0.10
C VAL A 248 -4.58 26.56 0.68
N PRO A 249 -3.98 27.74 0.41
CA PRO A 249 -2.85 28.27 1.19
C PRO A 249 -3.19 28.48 2.67
N LEU A 250 -2.21 28.20 3.54
CA LEU A 250 -2.28 28.48 4.97
C LEU A 250 -1.40 29.67 5.33
N ALA A 251 -1.86 30.52 6.26
CA ALA A 251 -1.09 31.62 6.81
C ALA A 251 -0.15 31.17 7.94
N ALA A 252 0.97 31.85 8.10
CA ALA A 252 1.90 31.60 9.20
C ALA A 252 1.22 31.82 10.55
N ASN A 253 1.45 30.89 11.49
CA ASN A 253 0.95 30.93 12.87
C ASN A 253 -0.58 30.85 13.03
N GLU A 254 -1.33 30.59 11.96
CA GLU A 254 -2.76 30.26 12.02
C GLU A 254 -2.94 28.73 12.07
N ALA A 255 -3.60 28.23 13.11
CA ALA A 255 -3.83 26.80 13.29
C ALA A 255 -5.03 26.33 12.46
N VAL A 256 -4.90 25.20 11.76
CA VAL A 256 -6.00 24.53 11.05
C VAL A 256 -6.20 23.11 11.56
N VAL A 257 -7.45 22.65 11.55
CA VAL A 257 -7.81 21.26 11.90
C VAL A 257 -7.49 20.33 10.73
N LEU A 258 -6.90 19.17 11.02
CA LEU A 258 -6.67 18.10 10.06
C LEU A 258 -7.70 16.98 10.26
N ALA A 259 -8.68 16.91 9.35
CA ALA A 259 -9.60 15.79 9.28
C ALA A 259 -8.87 14.46 9.07
N ASP A 260 -9.26 13.44 9.82
CA ASP A 260 -8.78 12.07 9.68
C ASP A 260 -9.60 11.25 8.65
N ASP A 261 -9.31 9.95 8.56
CA ASP A 261 -9.92 9.02 7.62
C ASP A 261 -11.18 8.30 8.15
N ARG A 262 -11.72 8.65 9.34
CA ARG A 262 -12.92 7.99 9.92
C ARG A 262 -14.24 8.56 9.41
N ASP A 263 -14.30 9.86 9.13
CA ASP A 263 -15.51 10.56 8.66
C ASP A 263 -15.46 10.91 7.16
N GLY A 264 -14.57 10.26 6.40
CA GLY A 264 -14.41 10.44 4.96
C GLY A 264 -12.95 10.32 4.50
N GLY A 265 -12.62 10.94 3.37
CA GLY A 265 -11.22 11.04 2.95
C GLY A 265 -10.49 12.09 3.80
N PRO A 266 -9.28 11.82 4.31
CA PRO A 266 -8.54 12.76 5.14
C PRO A 266 -8.08 13.97 4.32
N GLY A 267 -7.98 15.12 4.98
CA GLY A 267 -7.44 16.33 4.36
C GLY A 267 -5.96 16.15 3.99
N VAL A 268 -5.55 16.64 2.81
CA VAL A 268 -4.17 16.54 2.34
C VAL A 268 -3.43 17.83 2.68
N LEU A 269 -2.68 17.79 3.78
CA LEU A 269 -1.74 18.84 4.15
C LEU A 269 -0.46 18.70 3.31
N ARG A 270 -0.11 19.74 2.56
CA ARG A 270 1.17 19.86 1.85
C ARG A 270 2.08 20.80 2.61
N VAL A 271 3.32 20.36 2.84
CA VAL A 271 4.36 21.13 3.53
C VAL A 271 5.65 20.99 2.73
N GLY A 272 6.02 22.03 1.98
CA GLY A 272 7.11 21.93 1.01
C GLY A 272 6.83 20.86 -0.06
N GLY A 273 7.70 19.85 -0.14
CA GLY A 273 7.54 18.68 -1.01
C GLY A 273 6.80 17.50 -0.39
N LEU A 274 6.42 17.59 0.89
CA LEU A 274 5.74 16.53 1.63
C LEU A 274 4.22 16.63 1.50
N HIS A 275 3.58 15.48 1.44
CA HIS A 275 2.13 15.31 1.50
C HIS A 275 1.78 14.47 2.73
N ILE A 276 0.96 15.03 3.61
CA ILE A 276 0.69 14.52 4.95
C ILE A 276 -0.82 14.37 5.11
N THR A 277 -1.26 13.17 5.48
CA THR A 277 -2.65 12.89 5.85
C THR A 277 -2.69 12.42 7.29
N HIS A 278 -3.59 13.01 8.09
CA HIS A 278 -3.96 12.48 9.39
C HIS A 278 -4.76 11.19 9.18
N ILE A 279 -4.40 10.12 9.89
CA ILE A 279 -5.07 8.82 9.81
C ILE A 279 -5.27 8.24 11.22
N HIS A 280 -6.32 7.46 11.42
CA HIS A 280 -6.55 6.67 12.62
C HIS A 280 -6.35 5.18 12.35
N ARG A 281 -5.49 4.52 13.14
CA ARG A 281 -5.39 3.05 13.10
C ARG A 281 -5.62 2.54 14.52
N GLN A 282 -6.67 1.74 14.67
CA GLN A 282 -7.28 1.44 15.96
C GLN A 282 -7.57 2.77 16.70
N GLU A 283 -7.40 2.83 18.03
CA GLU A 283 -7.65 4.03 18.85
C GLU A 283 -6.48 5.04 18.84
N ARG A 284 -5.66 5.10 17.78
CA ARG A 284 -4.46 5.94 17.73
C ARG A 284 -4.37 6.79 16.46
N SER A 285 -4.09 8.07 16.66
CA SER A 285 -3.83 9.06 15.61
C SER A 285 -2.39 8.94 15.08
N ALA A 286 -2.23 9.05 13.76
CA ALA A 286 -0.92 9.06 13.11
C ALA A 286 -0.90 9.98 11.89
N LEU A 287 0.30 10.41 11.52
CA LEU A 287 0.58 11.12 10.27
C LEU A 287 1.18 10.12 9.27
N ARG A 288 0.50 9.94 8.14
CA ARG A 288 1.02 9.21 6.98
C ARG A 288 1.68 10.22 6.04
N ILE A 289 2.99 10.11 5.85
CA ILE A 289 3.82 11.11 5.17
C ILE A 289 4.38 10.55 3.86
N ARG A 290 4.03 11.20 2.76
CA ARG A 290 4.52 10.93 1.41
C ARG A 290 5.46 12.05 0.96
N ASP A 291 6.44 11.69 0.15
CA ASP A 291 7.43 12.59 -0.44
C ASP A 291 7.56 12.32 -1.93
N ARG A 292 7.23 13.31 -2.75
CA ARG A 292 7.25 13.20 -4.23
C ARG A 292 8.66 13.06 -4.80
N ALA A 293 9.70 13.34 -4.01
CA ALA A 293 11.10 13.15 -4.36
C ALA A 293 11.73 11.91 -3.68
N ALA A 294 10.92 11.09 -3.00
CA ALA A 294 11.37 9.85 -2.35
C ALA A 294 12.23 8.99 -3.29
N GLU A 295 13.38 8.51 -2.79
CA GLU A 295 14.33 7.74 -3.58
C GLU A 295 13.72 6.44 -4.12
N THR A 296 12.89 5.78 -3.31
CA THR A 296 12.06 4.62 -3.70
C THR A 296 11.18 4.89 -4.93
N LEU A 297 10.59 6.08 -5.05
CA LEU A 297 9.82 6.48 -6.23
C LEU A 297 10.73 6.83 -7.41
N ARG A 298 11.79 7.62 -7.19
CA ARG A 298 12.68 8.10 -8.26
C ARG A 298 13.51 6.99 -8.90
N MET A 299 13.86 5.94 -8.16
CA MET A 299 14.67 4.81 -8.63
C MET A 299 13.83 3.62 -9.12
N PHE A 300 12.50 3.73 -9.14
CA PHE A 300 11.63 2.61 -9.48
C PHE A 300 11.73 2.18 -10.96
N ALA A 301 12.46 1.09 -11.19
CA ALA A 301 12.66 0.48 -12.50
C ALA A 301 11.50 -0.42 -12.97
N GLY A 302 10.59 -0.80 -12.07
CA GLY A 302 9.54 -1.78 -12.30
C GLY A 302 9.54 -2.87 -11.21
N VAL A 303 8.68 -3.88 -11.36
CA VAL A 303 8.66 -5.07 -10.49
C VAL A 303 8.97 -6.31 -11.34
N ASP A 304 9.92 -7.12 -10.87
CA ASP A 304 10.20 -8.44 -11.45
C ASP A 304 8.96 -9.34 -11.36
N ARG A 305 8.73 -10.14 -12.39
CA ARG A 305 7.53 -10.99 -12.52
C ARG A 305 7.92 -12.37 -13.04
N HIS A 306 7.23 -13.39 -12.57
CA HIS A 306 7.31 -14.71 -13.18
C HIS A 306 6.82 -14.65 -14.64
N PRO A 307 7.33 -15.50 -15.55
CA PRO A 307 6.81 -15.60 -16.90
C PRO A 307 5.30 -15.85 -16.90
N PHE A 308 4.58 -15.25 -17.85
CA PHE A 308 3.15 -15.48 -18.01
C PHE A 308 2.84 -16.95 -18.28
N ASP A 309 1.94 -17.52 -17.49
CA ASP A 309 1.49 -18.91 -17.61
C ASP A 309 -0.06 -18.94 -17.65
N PRO A 310 -0.67 -19.32 -18.79
CA PRO A 310 -2.12 -19.36 -18.93
C PRO A 310 -2.79 -20.38 -18.00
N ASP A 311 -2.08 -21.43 -17.58
CA ASP A 311 -2.62 -22.45 -16.66
C ASP A 311 -2.75 -21.94 -15.22
N ARG A 312 -2.20 -20.75 -14.95
CA ARG A 312 -2.33 -19.99 -13.69
C ARG A 312 -3.53 -19.04 -13.70
N ARG A 313 -4.36 -19.10 -14.75
CA ARG A 313 -5.66 -18.45 -14.83
C ARG A 313 -6.78 -19.49 -14.73
N VAL A 314 -7.29 -19.69 -13.52
CA VAL A 314 -8.18 -20.81 -13.16
C VAL A 314 -9.63 -20.37 -12.93
N ASP A 315 -10.57 -21.22 -13.31
CA ASP A 315 -11.99 -21.04 -12.99
C ASP A 315 -12.26 -21.31 -11.50
N ALA A 316 -13.12 -20.50 -10.90
CA ALA A 316 -13.49 -20.59 -9.50
C ALA A 316 -15.01 -20.50 -9.29
N ILE A 317 -15.49 -21.15 -8.23
CA ILE A 317 -16.83 -20.97 -7.68
C ILE A 317 -16.70 -20.18 -6.38
N PHE A 318 -17.40 -19.06 -6.31
CA PHE A 318 -17.51 -18.23 -5.11
C PHE A 318 -18.71 -18.68 -4.27
N GLU A 319 -18.42 -19.05 -3.02
CA GLU A 319 -19.42 -19.33 -1.99
C GLU A 319 -19.52 -18.11 -1.06
N PRO A 320 -20.62 -17.34 -1.09
CA PRO A 320 -20.78 -16.17 -0.22
C PRO A 320 -20.80 -16.59 1.26
N ALA A 321 -20.17 -15.78 2.10
CA ALA A 321 -20.27 -15.94 3.55
C ALA A 321 -21.64 -15.44 4.06
N ALA A 322 -21.98 -15.79 5.31
CA ALA A 322 -23.13 -15.17 5.97
C ALA A 322 -22.86 -13.67 6.20
N GLU A 323 -23.91 -12.85 6.16
CA GLU A 323 -23.80 -11.41 6.43
C GLU A 323 -23.19 -11.16 7.82
N GLY A 324 -22.22 -10.24 7.90
CA GLY A 324 -21.47 -9.96 9.13
C GLY A 324 -20.39 -10.97 9.50
N THR A 325 -20.08 -11.97 8.64
CA THR A 325 -18.95 -12.88 8.89
C THR A 325 -17.63 -12.10 8.87
N THR A 326 -16.81 -12.28 9.90
CA THR A 326 -15.46 -11.74 10.01
C THR A 326 -14.43 -12.85 10.24
N VAL A 327 -13.16 -12.52 9.99
CA VAL A 327 -12.00 -13.34 10.38
C VAL A 327 -10.94 -12.44 10.98
N ASP A 328 -10.26 -12.90 12.03
CA ASP A 328 -9.13 -12.19 12.62
C ASP A 328 -7.94 -12.20 11.65
N VAL A 329 -7.47 -11.01 11.29
CA VAL A 329 -6.32 -10.81 10.39
C VAL A 329 -5.21 -10.12 11.16
N THR A 330 -4.02 -10.74 11.15
CA THR A 330 -2.80 -10.14 11.69
C THR A 330 -2.21 -9.19 10.66
N LEU A 331 -1.85 -7.97 11.07
CA LEU A 331 -1.13 -7.00 10.25
C LEU A 331 0.40 -7.21 10.37
N VAL A 332 1.17 -6.65 9.43
CA VAL A 332 2.64 -6.59 9.54
C VAL A 332 3.14 -5.83 10.78
N THR A 333 2.27 -5.06 11.43
CA THR A 333 2.49 -4.35 12.70
C THR A 333 2.15 -5.20 13.94
N GLU A 334 1.98 -6.51 13.78
CA GLU A 334 1.62 -7.51 14.81
C GLU A 334 0.22 -7.35 15.44
N PHE A 335 -0.46 -6.21 15.22
CA PHE A 335 -1.87 -6.03 15.57
C PHE A 335 -2.77 -7.05 14.88
N VAL A 336 -3.85 -7.43 15.56
CA VAL A 336 -4.87 -8.35 15.05
C VAL A 336 -6.21 -7.63 15.09
N GLU A 337 -6.92 -7.64 13.96
CA GLU A 337 -8.21 -6.96 13.81
C GLU A 337 -9.20 -7.78 12.95
N PRO A 338 -10.51 -7.65 13.19
CA PRO A 338 -11.52 -8.43 12.46
C PRO A 338 -11.78 -7.84 11.07
N HIS A 339 -11.50 -8.59 10.01
CA HIS A 339 -11.79 -8.21 8.63
C HIS A 339 -13.07 -8.90 8.13
N GLN A 340 -13.94 -8.18 7.44
CA GLN A 340 -15.15 -8.76 6.83
C GLN A 340 -14.79 -9.78 5.75
N VAL A 341 -15.48 -10.92 5.76
CA VAL A 341 -15.35 -11.98 4.76
C VAL A 341 -16.52 -11.86 3.78
N ALA A 342 -16.23 -11.68 2.50
CA ALA A 342 -17.25 -11.74 1.44
C ALA A 342 -17.65 -13.18 1.14
N GLY A 343 -16.68 -14.11 1.15
CA GLY A 343 -16.92 -15.52 0.85
C GLY A 343 -15.64 -16.33 0.66
N THR A 344 -15.80 -17.53 0.11
CA THR A 344 -14.69 -18.45 -0.23
C THR A 344 -14.68 -18.71 -1.73
N LEU A 345 -13.53 -18.49 -2.38
CA LEU A 345 -13.28 -18.92 -3.75
C LEU A 345 -12.77 -20.36 -3.74
N ARG A 346 -13.52 -21.32 -4.29
CA ARG A 346 -13.07 -22.69 -4.55
C ARG A 346 -12.61 -22.82 -5.99
N PHE A 347 -11.44 -23.39 -6.22
CA PHE A 347 -10.87 -23.57 -7.55
C PHE A 347 -10.02 -24.83 -7.60
N LYS A 348 -9.60 -25.20 -8.83
CA LYS A 348 -8.73 -26.34 -9.07
C LYS A 348 -7.49 -25.87 -9.83
N ILE A 349 -6.31 -26.22 -9.34
CA ILE A 349 -5.02 -25.94 -10.00
C ILE A 349 -4.15 -27.19 -9.88
N ASP A 350 -3.36 -27.51 -10.92
CA ASP A 350 -2.50 -28.69 -11.00
C ASP A 350 -3.18 -30.03 -10.63
N GLY A 351 -4.50 -30.12 -10.88
CA GLY A 351 -5.31 -31.29 -10.57
C GLY A 351 -5.85 -31.37 -9.13
N VAL A 352 -5.50 -30.44 -8.25
CA VAL A 352 -5.86 -30.41 -6.82
C VAL A 352 -6.87 -29.30 -6.54
N GLU A 353 -7.83 -29.56 -5.64
CA GLU A 353 -8.81 -28.56 -5.20
C GLU A 353 -8.25 -27.71 -4.05
N HIS A 354 -8.41 -26.40 -4.17
CA HIS A 354 -7.97 -25.41 -3.20
C HIS A 354 -9.08 -24.38 -2.93
N SER A 355 -8.91 -23.61 -1.87
CA SER A 355 -9.81 -22.52 -1.53
C SER A 355 -9.06 -21.30 -0.99
N LEU A 356 -9.57 -20.11 -1.27
CA LEU A 356 -9.09 -18.84 -0.71
C LEU A 356 -10.28 -18.06 -0.13
N LEU A 357 -10.15 -17.60 1.12
CA LEU A 357 -11.03 -16.60 1.71
C LEU A 357 -10.87 -15.28 0.96
N ALA A 358 -12.00 -14.67 0.63
CA ALA A 358 -12.08 -13.42 -0.09
C ALA A 358 -12.80 -12.35 0.76
N HIS A 359 -12.24 -11.16 0.73
CA HIS A 359 -12.72 -9.95 1.37
C HIS A 359 -13.46 -9.05 0.35
N PRO A 360 -14.33 -8.13 0.78
CA PRO A 360 -14.82 -7.05 -0.08
C PRO A 360 -13.66 -6.26 -0.71
N GLY A 361 -13.69 -6.03 -2.03
CA GLY A 361 -12.61 -5.38 -2.79
C GLY A 361 -13.11 -4.31 -3.75
N GLY A 362 -14.01 -3.44 -3.28
CA GLY A 362 -14.63 -2.37 -4.07
C GLY A 362 -15.38 -2.88 -5.30
N LYS A 363 -14.75 -2.81 -6.48
CA LYS A 363 -15.30 -3.36 -7.74
C LYS A 363 -15.21 -4.89 -7.81
N GLY A 364 -14.29 -5.51 -7.09
CA GLY A 364 -14.05 -6.96 -7.08
C GLY A 364 -14.11 -7.57 -5.68
N LEU A 365 -13.42 -8.71 -5.56
CA LEU A 365 -13.08 -9.43 -4.33
C LEU A 365 -11.59 -9.25 -4.09
N PHE A 366 -11.20 -8.93 -2.85
CA PHE A 366 -9.81 -8.80 -2.44
C PHE A 366 -9.34 -10.09 -1.76
N VAL A 367 -8.16 -10.59 -2.14
CA VAL A 367 -7.58 -11.81 -1.56
C VAL A 367 -6.13 -11.53 -1.16
N VAL A 368 -5.82 -11.87 0.09
CA VAL A 368 -4.46 -11.88 0.63
C VAL A 368 -4.05 -13.35 0.77
N PHE A 369 -2.99 -13.78 0.07
CA PHE A 369 -2.56 -15.17 0.06
C PHE A 369 -1.04 -15.31 0.18
N ALA A 370 -0.61 -16.47 0.67
CA ALA A 370 0.78 -16.92 0.56
C ALA A 370 0.80 -18.32 -0.07
N ASP A 371 1.96 -18.71 -0.53
CA ASP A 371 2.23 -19.96 -1.23
C ASP A 371 3.72 -20.31 -1.09
N GLU A 372 4.18 -21.45 -1.60
CA GLU A 372 5.56 -21.92 -1.39
C GLU A 372 6.64 -21.04 -2.05
N THR A 373 6.28 -20.07 -2.92
CA THR A 373 7.23 -19.05 -3.40
C THR A 373 7.47 -17.91 -2.41
N SER A 374 6.61 -17.76 -1.39
CA SER A 374 6.64 -16.62 -0.46
C SER A 374 7.89 -16.64 0.41
N GLY A 375 8.74 -15.61 0.27
CA GLY A 375 10.05 -15.54 0.92
C GLY A 375 11.15 -16.32 0.20
N VAL A 376 10.86 -16.87 -0.99
CA VAL A 376 11.82 -17.61 -1.85
C VAL A 376 12.03 -16.89 -3.18
N THR A 377 10.94 -16.61 -3.91
CA THR A 377 10.95 -15.82 -5.16
C THR A 377 9.90 -14.70 -5.17
N SER A 378 8.87 -14.76 -4.30
CA SER A 378 7.90 -13.69 -4.08
C SER A 378 8.02 -13.13 -2.65
N TYR A 379 7.32 -12.02 -2.37
CA TYR A 379 7.42 -11.32 -1.09
C TYR A 379 7.02 -12.21 0.10
N GLY A 380 7.80 -12.16 1.18
CA GLY A 380 7.62 -13.03 2.36
C GLY A 380 6.33 -12.82 3.13
N GLY A 381 5.75 -11.61 3.07
CA GLY A 381 4.43 -11.31 3.65
C GLY A 381 3.25 -11.82 2.82
N GLY A 382 3.49 -12.54 1.71
CA GLY A 382 2.46 -12.95 0.77
C GLY A 382 2.15 -11.89 -0.29
N ARG A 383 1.09 -12.13 -1.07
CA ARG A 383 0.68 -11.34 -2.23
C ARG A 383 -0.81 -11.03 -2.21
N PHE A 384 -1.18 -9.98 -2.94
CA PHE A 384 -2.55 -9.53 -3.11
C PHE A 384 -3.09 -9.95 -4.48
N LEU A 385 -4.39 -10.19 -4.54
CA LEU A 385 -5.15 -10.44 -5.75
C LEU A 385 -6.47 -9.65 -5.71
N ILE A 386 -6.86 -9.10 -6.86
CA ILE A 386 -8.21 -8.60 -7.10
C ILE A 386 -8.88 -9.57 -8.07
N VAL A 387 -9.93 -10.25 -7.61
CA VAL A 387 -10.72 -11.19 -8.40
C VAL A 387 -12.03 -10.51 -8.79
N GLU A 388 -12.51 -10.75 -10.02
CA GLU A 388 -13.77 -10.15 -10.47
C GLU A 388 -14.97 -10.68 -9.68
N LYS A 389 -16.02 -9.86 -9.54
CA LYS A 389 -17.27 -10.30 -8.90
C LYS A 389 -17.86 -11.49 -9.68
N PRO A 390 -18.37 -12.52 -9.00
CA PRO A 390 -18.92 -13.69 -9.66
C PRO A 390 -20.19 -13.37 -10.46
N ASP A 391 -20.48 -14.22 -11.44
CA ASP A 391 -21.75 -14.23 -12.16
C ASP A 391 -22.92 -14.67 -11.25
N ALA A 392 -24.14 -14.66 -11.79
CA ALA A 392 -25.34 -15.08 -11.07
C ALA A 392 -25.35 -16.56 -10.63
N ASN A 393 -24.39 -17.38 -11.10
CA ASN A 393 -24.20 -18.78 -10.72
C ASN A 393 -23.01 -18.97 -9.76
N GLY A 394 -22.41 -17.88 -9.26
CA GLY A 394 -21.23 -17.92 -8.40
C GLY A 394 -19.90 -18.12 -9.15
N ARG A 395 -19.88 -18.10 -10.49
CA ARG A 395 -18.66 -18.36 -11.28
C ARG A 395 -17.81 -17.11 -11.41
N THR A 396 -16.52 -17.22 -11.15
CA THR A 396 -15.51 -16.18 -11.44
C THR A 396 -14.21 -16.85 -11.90
N ARG A 397 -13.16 -16.06 -12.12
CA ARG A 397 -11.85 -16.52 -12.60
C ARG A 397 -10.74 -15.84 -11.81
N ILE A 398 -9.81 -16.63 -11.29
CA ILE A 398 -8.63 -16.15 -10.58
C ILE A 398 -7.47 -16.16 -11.56
N ASP A 399 -6.82 -15.01 -11.75
CA ASP A 399 -5.62 -14.88 -12.59
C ASP A 399 -4.40 -14.65 -11.70
N PHE A 400 -3.68 -15.73 -11.33
CA PHE A 400 -2.50 -15.62 -10.48
C PHE A 400 -1.33 -14.91 -11.17
N ASN A 401 -1.36 -14.72 -12.50
CA ASN A 401 -0.42 -13.84 -13.20
C ASN A 401 -0.59 -12.36 -12.80
N ARG A 402 -1.75 -12.00 -12.23
CA ARG A 402 -2.05 -10.67 -11.71
C ARG A 402 -1.90 -10.58 -10.19
N ALA A 403 -1.29 -11.57 -9.55
CA ALA A 403 -0.89 -11.48 -8.14
C ALA A 403 0.20 -10.42 -8.00
N PHE A 404 0.01 -9.45 -7.11
CA PHE A 404 0.91 -8.31 -6.93
C PHE A 404 1.43 -8.19 -5.50
N ASN A 405 2.57 -7.54 -5.34
CA ASN A 405 3.19 -7.31 -4.05
C ASN A 405 2.39 -6.29 -3.23
N PRO A 406 2.17 -6.55 -1.92
CA PRO A 406 1.52 -5.61 -1.02
C PRO A 406 2.38 -4.35 -0.82
N PRO A 407 1.79 -3.22 -0.40
CA PRO A 407 2.53 -1.99 -0.10
C PRO A 407 3.76 -2.16 0.83
N CYS A 408 3.70 -3.08 1.80
CA CYS A 408 4.82 -3.39 2.70
C CYS A 408 6.04 -4.04 2.01
N SER A 409 5.92 -4.47 0.75
CA SER A 409 7.07 -4.85 -0.09
C SER A 409 7.88 -3.65 -0.59
N PHE A 410 7.30 -2.44 -0.56
CA PHE A 410 7.90 -1.22 -1.09
C PHE A 410 8.27 -0.20 -0.01
N THR A 411 7.63 -0.27 1.16
CA THR A 411 7.81 0.70 2.25
C THR A 411 7.52 0.06 3.61
N THR A 412 8.34 0.36 4.62
CA THR A 412 8.15 -0.12 6.00
C THR A 412 7.02 0.61 6.75
N PHE A 413 6.45 1.65 6.14
CA PHE A 413 5.43 2.51 6.75
C PHE A 413 3.99 2.09 6.40
N ALA A 414 3.81 0.99 5.67
CA ALA A 414 2.51 0.42 5.35
C ALA A 414 2.05 -0.63 6.39
N THR A 415 0.75 -0.63 6.69
CA THR A 415 0.10 -1.49 7.70
C THR A 415 -0.67 -2.63 7.05
N CYS A 416 0.01 -3.42 6.21
CA CYS A 416 -0.65 -4.45 5.40
C CYS A 416 -1.13 -5.68 6.21
N PRO A 417 -2.26 -6.30 5.82
CA PRO A 417 -2.68 -7.61 6.33
C PRO A 417 -1.74 -8.74 5.88
N LEU A 418 -1.55 -9.73 6.75
CA LEU A 418 -0.89 -11.00 6.45
C LEU A 418 -1.91 -12.07 6.02
N PRO A 419 -1.53 -13.03 5.16
CA PRO A 419 -2.40 -14.14 4.77
C PRO A 419 -2.89 -14.95 5.97
N PRO A 420 -4.22 -15.08 6.19
CA PRO A 420 -4.77 -15.95 7.22
C PRO A 420 -4.38 -17.41 6.93
N PRO A 421 -4.37 -18.32 7.92
CA PRO A 421 -3.90 -19.70 7.72
C PRO A 421 -4.58 -20.45 6.57
N GLY A 422 -5.88 -20.19 6.33
CA GLY A 422 -6.63 -20.78 5.22
C GLY A 422 -6.24 -20.28 3.82
N ASN A 423 -5.50 -19.17 3.72
CA ASN A 423 -5.03 -18.60 2.46
C ASN A 423 -3.54 -18.89 2.20
N ARG A 424 -2.99 -19.93 2.83
CA ARG A 424 -1.60 -20.38 2.63
C ARG A 424 -1.62 -21.65 1.80
N LEU A 425 -1.40 -21.49 0.49
CA LEU A 425 -1.48 -22.57 -0.48
C LEU A 425 -0.25 -23.49 -0.36
N PRO A 426 -0.41 -24.82 -0.22
CA PRO A 426 0.70 -25.78 -0.16
C PRO A 426 1.17 -26.15 -1.57
N LEU A 427 1.52 -25.15 -2.38
CA LEU A 427 2.09 -25.29 -3.72
C LEU A 427 2.89 -24.03 -4.08
N ALA A 428 3.85 -24.15 -5.00
CA ALA A 428 4.60 -23.00 -5.51
C ALA A 428 3.85 -22.29 -6.65
N MET A 429 3.31 -21.09 -6.39
CA MET A 429 2.58 -20.30 -7.38
C MET A 429 3.55 -19.45 -8.22
N ILE A 430 4.15 -20.08 -9.23
CA ILE A 430 5.09 -19.49 -10.21
C ILE A 430 4.33 -18.60 -11.21
N ALA A 431 3.72 -17.52 -10.73
CA ALA A 431 2.98 -16.53 -11.51
C ALA A 431 3.00 -15.17 -10.80
N GLY A 432 2.83 -14.07 -11.52
CA GLY A 432 2.70 -12.72 -10.94
C GLY A 432 4.00 -12.12 -10.40
N GLU A 433 3.87 -11.09 -9.55
CA GLU A 433 5.01 -10.34 -9.02
C GLU A 433 5.92 -11.18 -8.11
N MET A 434 7.22 -10.98 -8.32
CA MET A 434 8.34 -11.49 -7.55
C MET A 434 8.82 -10.43 -6.56
N HIS A 435 9.67 -10.82 -5.60
CA HIS A 435 10.39 -9.88 -4.76
C HIS A 435 11.89 -10.04 -5.04
N GLY A 436 12.49 -9.05 -5.68
CA GLY A 436 13.90 -9.09 -6.04
C GLY A 436 14.80 -9.10 -4.80
N THR A 437 15.97 -9.73 -4.90
CA THR A 437 17.12 -9.34 -4.07
C THR A 437 17.40 -7.85 -4.29
N PRO A 438 17.66 -7.05 -3.24
CA PRO A 438 17.97 -5.63 -3.41
C PRO A 438 19.17 -5.46 -4.35
N HIS A 439 18.99 -4.62 -5.38
CA HIS A 439 19.97 -4.30 -6.41
C HIS A 439 20.79 -3.06 -6.05
#